data_AF-A0A2E4E2P4-F1
#
_entry.id   AF-A0A2E4E2P4-F1
#
_cell.length_a   1.000
_cell.length_b   1.000
_cell.length_c   1.000
_cell.angle_alpha   90.00
_cell.angle_beta   90.00
_cell.angle_gamma   90.00
#
_symmetry.space_group_name_H-M   'P 1'
#
loop_
_entity.id
_entity.type
_entity.pdbx_description
1 polymer ?
#
loop_
_entity_poly.entity_id
_entity_poly.type
_entity_poly.pdbx_seq_one_letter_code
_entity_poly.pdbx_strand_id
1 'polypeptide(L)'
;MIVNIISNINLYNLNVYSGIKKKNYFRYFQLSVENKVIDEKTVLFFLLEAELKQIFISISDPILRNIKYQWFIDELKKSNSNHKLIKKISSLEKKKINLLIKLVNIYSEFLDELNVIKQWKTLFKNILEIYNEYFDRNYLETSHFFLFSFFLYKSQTIRVSSEVIKEIKSNIKLYDKEINITELTFLEIFLSKFKKINKIEFLFKFYINNFKYLK
;
A
#
# COMPACT_ATOMS: atom_id res chain seq x y z
N MET A 1 18.16 1.63 -23.64
CA MET A 1 17.55 1.99 -22.33
C MET A 1 16.70 0.87 -21.70
N ILE A 2 15.97 0.05 -22.47
CA ILE A 2 15.14 -1.07 -21.96
C ILE A 2 15.94 -2.16 -21.22
N VAL A 3 17.20 -2.39 -21.62
CA VAL A 3 18.06 -3.43 -21.01
C VAL A 3 18.61 -3.00 -19.64
N ASN A 4 18.63 -1.69 -19.33
CA ASN A 4 19.25 -1.17 -18.10
C ASN A 4 18.28 -0.97 -16.91
N ILE A 5 16.96 -1.00 -17.13
CA ILE A 5 15.98 -0.91 -16.02
C ILE A 5 15.82 -2.27 -15.31
N ILE A 6 16.10 -3.37 -16.02
CA ILE A 6 15.99 -4.72 -15.48
C ILE A 6 17.32 -5.22 -14.89
N SER A 7 18.46 -4.62 -15.27
CA SER A 7 19.80 -5.11 -14.92
C SER A 7 20.30 -4.74 -13.52
N ASN A 8 19.61 -3.88 -12.77
CA ASN A 8 20.03 -3.42 -11.44
C ASN A 8 19.24 -4.01 -10.27
N ILE A 9 18.45 -5.07 -10.50
CA ILE A 9 17.86 -5.83 -9.39
C ILE A 9 18.98 -6.65 -8.75
N ASN A 10 19.52 -6.16 -7.65
CA ASN A 10 20.47 -6.90 -6.81
C ASN A 10 19.85 -8.25 -6.44
N LEU A 11 20.35 -9.34 -7.04
CA LEU A 11 19.74 -10.68 -7.08
C LEU A 11 19.67 -11.40 -5.72
N TYR A 12 20.11 -10.77 -4.64
CA TYR A 12 20.26 -11.41 -3.33
C TYR A 12 18.95 -11.67 -2.56
N ASN A 13 17.77 -11.28 -3.09
CA ASN A 13 16.49 -11.41 -2.36
C ASN A 13 15.28 -11.90 -3.18
N LEU A 14 15.50 -12.73 -4.20
CA LEU A 14 14.48 -13.26 -5.14
C LEU A 14 13.22 -13.87 -4.48
N ASN A 15 13.34 -14.51 -3.31
CA ASN A 15 12.22 -15.17 -2.64
C ASN A 15 11.24 -14.20 -1.97
N VAL A 16 11.73 -13.09 -1.40
CA VAL A 16 10.87 -12.08 -0.75
C VAL A 16 10.25 -11.17 -1.81
N TYR A 17 11.01 -10.86 -2.86
CA TYR A 17 10.57 -10.12 -4.04
C TYR A 17 9.49 -10.82 -4.86
N SER A 18 9.63 -12.13 -5.10
CA SER A 18 8.57 -12.89 -5.77
C SER A 18 7.28 -12.92 -4.93
N GLY A 19 7.40 -12.87 -3.59
CA GLY A 19 6.28 -12.74 -2.67
C GLY A 19 5.49 -11.45 -2.86
N ILE A 20 6.16 -10.29 -2.91
CA ILE A 20 5.46 -9.00 -3.10
C ILE A 20 4.86 -8.88 -4.50
N LYS A 21 5.55 -9.37 -5.55
CA LYS A 21 5.00 -9.38 -6.92
C LYS A 21 3.68 -10.16 -7.00
N LYS A 22 3.58 -11.29 -6.28
CA LYS A 22 2.37 -12.12 -6.21
C LYS A 22 1.26 -11.47 -5.38
N LYS A 23 1.55 -11.01 -4.16
CA LYS A 23 0.55 -10.45 -3.23
C LYS A 23 0.12 -9.02 -3.60
N ASN A 24 1.05 -8.22 -4.09
CA ASN A 24 0.87 -6.78 -4.35
C ASN A 24 1.68 -6.30 -5.57
N TYR A 25 1.17 -6.63 -6.76
CA TYR A 25 1.80 -6.26 -8.03
C TYR A 25 2.04 -4.75 -8.21
N PHE A 26 1.13 -3.88 -7.75
CA PHE A 26 1.28 -2.43 -7.93
C PHE A 26 2.41 -1.87 -7.06
N ARG A 27 2.53 -2.30 -5.80
CA ARG A 27 3.70 -1.92 -4.97
C ARG A 27 5.01 -2.46 -5.52
N TYR A 28 5.00 -3.71 -6.00
CA TYR A 28 6.16 -4.28 -6.68
C TYR A 28 6.59 -3.42 -7.87
N PHE A 29 5.62 -2.98 -8.69
CA PHE A 29 5.89 -2.14 -9.84
C PHE A 29 6.40 -0.74 -9.43
N GLN A 30 5.76 -0.10 -8.45
CA GLN A 30 6.19 1.19 -7.88
C GLN A 30 7.66 1.13 -7.44
N LEU A 31 8.01 0.10 -6.65
CA LEU A 31 9.38 -0.12 -6.21
C LEU A 31 10.35 -0.37 -7.36
N SER A 32 9.93 -1.09 -8.40
CA SER A 32 10.79 -1.41 -9.55
C SER A 32 11.07 -0.18 -10.42
N VAL A 33 10.11 0.74 -10.51
CA VAL A 33 10.20 1.96 -11.31
C VAL A 33 11.03 3.03 -10.61
N GLU A 34 10.86 3.19 -9.30
CA GLU A 34 11.53 4.27 -8.56
C GLU A 34 13.06 4.09 -8.48
N ASN A 35 13.63 3.00 -9.02
CA ASN A 35 15.07 2.75 -9.13
C ASN A 35 15.85 2.87 -7.80
N LYS A 36 15.14 2.94 -6.67
CA LYS A 36 15.71 2.89 -5.34
C LYS A 36 16.08 1.43 -5.08
N VAL A 37 17.27 1.20 -4.53
CA VAL A 37 17.73 -0.14 -4.14
C VAL A 37 16.68 -0.72 -3.18
N ILE A 38 15.76 -1.55 -3.68
CA ILE A 38 14.63 -2.02 -2.89
C ILE A 38 15.18 -2.97 -1.81
N ASP A 39 15.22 -2.46 -0.59
CA ASP A 39 15.77 -3.20 0.54
C ASP A 39 14.74 -4.19 1.10
N GLU A 40 15.23 -5.21 1.82
CA GLU A 40 14.35 -6.24 2.38
C GLU A 40 13.31 -5.65 3.33
N LYS A 41 13.65 -4.57 4.05
CA LYS A 41 12.81 -3.92 5.05
C LYS A 41 11.55 -3.33 4.41
N THR A 42 11.71 -2.63 3.30
CA THR A 42 10.63 -2.05 2.51
C THR A 42 9.70 -3.14 1.99
N VAL A 43 10.26 -4.25 1.49
CA VAL A 43 9.43 -5.35 1.00
C VAL A 43 8.66 -6.00 2.15
N LEU A 44 9.29 -6.22 3.31
CA LEU A 44 8.62 -6.78 4.49
C LEU A 44 7.50 -5.86 4.99
N PHE A 45 7.71 -4.54 4.96
CA PHE A 45 6.69 -3.55 5.32
C PHE A 45 5.46 -3.65 4.41
N PHE A 46 5.64 -3.72 3.09
CA PHE A 46 4.50 -3.89 2.17
C PHE A 46 3.87 -5.27 2.20
N LEU A 47 4.61 -6.31 2.60
CA LEU A 47 4.02 -7.62 2.89
C LEU A 47 3.13 -7.54 4.13
N LEU A 48 3.53 -6.80 5.17
CA LEU A 48 2.69 -6.55 6.34
C LEU A 48 1.46 -5.74 5.96
N GLU A 49 1.60 -4.65 5.20
CA GLU A 49 0.48 -3.87 4.66
C GLU A 49 -0.53 -4.79 3.93
N ALA A 50 -0.03 -5.70 3.10
CA ALA A 50 -0.88 -6.63 2.36
C ALA A 50 -1.61 -7.62 3.28
N GLU A 51 -0.97 -8.12 4.33
CA GLU A 51 -1.60 -9.02 5.31
C GLU A 51 -2.65 -8.30 6.16
N LEU A 52 -2.40 -7.06 6.59
CA LEU A 52 -3.37 -6.25 7.33
C LEU A 52 -4.62 -5.96 6.48
N LYS A 53 -4.43 -5.56 5.21
CA LYS A 53 -5.55 -5.40 4.27
C LYS A 53 -6.31 -6.71 4.06
N GLN A 54 -5.60 -7.83 3.97
CA GLN A 54 -6.22 -9.14 3.77
C GLN A 54 -7.11 -9.55 4.95
N ILE A 55 -6.71 -9.26 6.20
CA ILE A 55 -7.55 -9.48 7.38
C ILE A 55 -8.90 -8.78 7.19
N PHE A 56 -8.86 -7.50 6.84
CA PHE A 56 -10.09 -6.74 6.59
C PHE A 56 -10.95 -7.33 5.47
N ILE A 57 -10.33 -7.71 4.35
CA ILE A 57 -11.04 -8.18 3.15
C ILE A 57 -11.64 -9.58 3.33
N SER A 58 -10.94 -10.47 4.03
CA SER A 58 -11.31 -11.89 4.12
C SER A 58 -12.18 -12.27 5.31
N ILE A 59 -12.23 -11.43 6.34
CA ILE A 59 -13.00 -11.71 7.56
C ILE A 59 -14.13 -10.70 7.64
N SER A 60 -15.36 -11.18 7.41
CA SER A 60 -16.56 -10.35 7.45
C SER A 60 -16.96 -9.95 8.87
N ASP A 61 -16.66 -10.80 9.86
CA ASP A 61 -16.98 -10.55 11.27
C ASP A 61 -15.99 -9.53 11.89
N PRO A 62 -16.47 -8.36 12.37
CA PRO A 62 -15.61 -7.34 12.99
C PRO A 62 -14.88 -7.82 14.25
N ILE A 63 -15.50 -8.68 15.06
CA ILE A 63 -14.91 -9.21 16.29
C ILE A 63 -13.74 -10.13 15.92
N LEU A 64 -13.93 -11.04 14.96
CA LEU A 64 -12.86 -11.92 14.49
C LEU A 64 -11.70 -11.13 13.85
N ARG A 65 -11.99 -10.04 13.13
CA ARG A 65 -10.95 -9.13 12.63
C ARG A 65 -10.14 -8.52 13.77
N ASN A 66 -10.82 -7.98 14.78
CA ASN A 66 -10.16 -7.37 15.93
C ASN A 66 -9.28 -8.37 16.68
N ILE A 67 -9.75 -9.61 16.87
CA ILE A 67 -8.93 -10.69 17.44
C ILE A 67 -7.69 -10.92 16.58
N LYS A 68 -7.82 -10.94 15.24
CA LYS A 68 -6.69 -11.18 14.34
C LYS A 68 -5.67 -10.04 14.36
N TYR A 69 -6.12 -8.79 14.42
CA TYR A 69 -5.25 -7.63 14.59
C TYR A 69 -4.55 -7.64 15.95
N GLN A 70 -5.27 -7.95 17.03
CA GLN A 70 -4.69 -8.08 18.36
C GLN A 70 -3.61 -9.16 18.39
N TRP A 71 -3.85 -10.30 17.75
CA TRP A 71 -2.84 -11.35 17.61
C TRP A 71 -1.57 -10.86 16.89
N PHE A 72 -1.69 -10.03 15.85
CA PHE A 72 -0.53 -9.40 15.19
C PHE A 72 0.27 -8.49 16.13
N ILE A 73 -0.43 -7.70 16.96
CA ILE A 73 0.19 -6.84 17.97
C ILE A 73 0.96 -7.69 18.99
N ASP A 74 0.36 -8.78 19.46
CA ASP A 74 0.98 -9.67 20.42
C ASP A 74 2.22 -10.36 19.83
N GLU A 75 2.15 -10.79 18.57
CA GLU A 75 3.30 -11.37 17.86
C GLU A 75 4.44 -10.35 17.68
N LEU A 76 4.13 -9.08 17.40
CA LEU A 76 5.13 -8.00 17.27
C LEU A 76 5.85 -7.70 18.58
N LYS A 77 5.19 -7.90 19.73
CA LYS A 77 5.75 -7.68 21.07
C LYS A 77 6.64 -8.84 21.54
N LYS A 78 6.50 -10.04 20.96
CA LYS A 78 7.27 -11.22 21.36
C LYS A 78 8.72 -11.13 20.91
N SER A 79 9.62 -11.62 21.75
CA SER A 79 11.04 -11.82 21.40
C SER A 79 11.23 -12.93 20.36
N ASN A 80 10.35 -13.94 20.35
CA ASN A 80 10.33 -15.02 19.37
C ASN A 80 8.90 -15.23 18.84
N SER A 81 8.61 -14.66 17.68
CA SER A 81 7.31 -14.77 17.02
C SER A 81 7.15 -16.10 16.27
N ASN A 82 5.96 -16.68 16.34
CA ASN A 82 5.56 -17.86 15.56
C ASN A 82 5.13 -17.47 14.14
N HIS A 83 4.79 -16.20 13.91
CA HIS A 83 4.45 -15.68 12.60
C HIS A 83 5.72 -15.40 11.77
N LYS A 84 5.88 -16.10 10.64
CA LYS A 84 7.08 -16.00 9.79
C LYS A 84 7.44 -14.58 9.36
N LEU A 85 6.46 -13.79 8.90
CA LEU A 85 6.67 -12.38 8.52
C LEU A 85 7.11 -11.53 9.72
N ILE A 86 6.37 -11.58 10.83
CA ILE A 86 6.70 -10.81 12.03
C ILE A 86 8.06 -11.19 12.59
N LYS A 87 8.39 -12.49 12.64
CA LYS A 87 9.73 -12.95 13.05
C LYS A 87 10.84 -12.29 12.24
N LYS A 88 10.68 -12.19 10.91
CA LYS A 88 11.63 -11.48 10.04
C LYS A 88 11.69 -10.00 10.36
N ILE A 89 10.54 -9.33 10.44
CA ILE A 89 10.45 -7.91 10.77
C ILE A 89 11.13 -7.61 12.12
N SER A 90 10.77 -8.34 13.17
CA SER A 90 11.33 -8.16 14.51
C SER A 90 12.84 -8.41 14.58
N SER A 91 13.40 -9.23 13.69
CA SER A 91 14.85 -9.39 13.61
C SER A 91 15.56 -8.19 12.97
N LEU A 92 14.96 -7.55 11.97
CA LEU A 92 15.56 -6.47 11.17
C LEU A 92 15.20 -5.06 11.66
N GLU A 93 14.07 -4.90 12.36
CA GLU A 93 13.42 -3.61 12.63
C GLU A 93 13.01 -3.44 14.10
N LYS A 94 13.82 -3.95 15.04
CA LYS A 94 13.54 -3.87 16.49
C LYS A 94 13.16 -2.46 16.97
N LYS A 95 13.83 -1.42 16.44
CA LYS A 95 13.60 -0.02 16.83
C LYS A 95 12.27 0.56 16.30
N LYS A 96 11.70 -0.02 15.24
CA LYS A 96 10.47 0.46 14.58
C LYS A 96 9.24 -0.38 14.95
N ILE A 97 9.33 -1.35 15.86
CA ILE A 97 8.20 -2.20 16.30
C ILE A 97 6.99 -1.37 16.77
N ASN A 98 7.22 -0.31 17.54
CA ASN A 98 6.14 0.56 18.02
C ASN A 98 5.38 1.24 16.86
N LEU A 99 6.06 1.58 15.76
CA LEU A 99 5.40 2.12 14.57
C LEU A 99 4.56 1.09 13.85
N LEU A 100 5.03 -0.15 13.80
CA LEU A 100 4.27 -1.24 13.20
C LEU A 100 3.04 -1.60 14.03
N ILE A 101 3.13 -1.54 15.37
CA ILE A 101 1.96 -1.69 16.24
C ILE A 101 0.96 -0.55 16.00
N LYS A 102 1.42 0.70 15.89
CA LYS A 102 0.56 1.83 15.52
C LYS A 102 -0.13 1.60 14.18
N LEU A 103 0.60 1.07 13.18
CA LEU A 103 0.03 0.71 11.89
C LEU A 103 -1.11 -0.31 12.05
N VAL A 104 -0.87 -1.40 12.79
CA VAL A 104 -1.88 -2.44 13.03
C VAL A 104 -3.12 -1.85 13.72
N ASN A 105 -2.94 -0.97 14.71
CA ASN A 105 -4.05 -0.29 15.38
C ASN A 105 -4.88 0.54 14.39
N ILE A 106 -4.25 1.32 13.51
CA ILE A 106 -4.98 2.11 12.50
C ILE A 106 -5.81 1.21 11.58
N TYR A 107 -5.30 0.02 11.19
CA TYR A 107 -6.08 -0.93 10.39
C TYR A 107 -7.23 -1.60 11.15
N SER A 108 -7.12 -1.72 12.48
CA SER A 108 -8.19 -2.27 13.32
C SER A 108 -9.40 -1.34 13.45
N GLU A 109 -9.22 -0.04 13.19
CA GLU A 109 -10.28 0.97 13.23
C GLU A 109 -11.14 0.98 11.95
N PHE A 110 -10.83 0.15 10.95
CA PHE A 110 -11.58 0.13 9.69
C PHE A 110 -13.00 -0.39 9.90
N LEU A 111 -13.97 0.31 9.31
CA LEU A 111 -15.39 -0.03 9.36
C LEU A 111 -15.84 -0.68 8.04
N ASP A 112 -16.87 -1.53 8.08
CA ASP A 112 -17.39 -2.20 6.87
C ASP A 112 -18.12 -1.25 5.91
N GLU A 113 -18.49 -0.07 6.37
CA GLU A 113 -19.23 0.93 5.59
C GLU A 113 -18.46 2.23 5.44
N LEU A 114 -18.33 2.67 4.18
CA LEU A 114 -17.78 3.96 3.79
C LEU A 114 -18.86 5.04 3.78
N ASN A 115 -19.38 5.36 4.96
CA ASN A 115 -20.44 6.38 5.09
C ASN A 115 -19.88 7.80 5.28
N VAL A 116 -18.65 7.94 5.76
CA VAL A 116 -18.03 9.24 6.06
C VAL A 116 -16.62 9.34 5.48
N ILE A 117 -16.48 10.06 4.36
CA ILE A 117 -15.21 10.21 3.62
C ILE A 117 -14.12 10.84 4.49
N LYS A 118 -14.50 11.79 5.37
CA LYS A 118 -13.58 12.45 6.29
C LYS A 118 -12.87 11.45 7.21
N GLN A 119 -13.57 10.42 7.70
CA GLN A 119 -12.97 9.40 8.57
C GLN A 119 -11.89 8.61 7.82
N TRP A 120 -12.20 8.18 6.60
CA TRP A 120 -11.26 7.42 5.78
C TRP A 120 -10.07 8.25 5.31
N LYS A 121 -10.29 9.52 4.94
CA LYS A 121 -9.19 10.46 4.66
C LYS A 121 -8.27 10.60 5.87
N THR A 122 -8.80 10.73 7.08
CA THR A 122 -7.99 10.79 8.31
C THR A 122 -7.21 9.49 8.53
N LEU A 123 -7.86 8.33 8.43
CA LEU A 123 -7.18 7.03 8.57
C LEU A 123 -6.00 6.89 7.61
N PHE A 124 -6.19 7.19 6.32
CA PHE A 124 -5.12 7.09 5.33
C PHE A 124 -4.05 8.17 5.46
N LYS A 125 -4.36 9.34 6.03
CA LYS A 125 -3.34 10.32 6.45
C LYS A 125 -2.47 9.77 7.58
N ASN A 126 -3.07 9.15 8.59
CA ASN A 126 -2.33 8.52 9.69
C ASN A 126 -1.44 7.38 9.17
N ILE A 127 -1.93 6.58 8.21
CA ILE A 127 -1.10 5.55 7.55
C ILE A 127 0.07 6.20 6.82
N LEU A 128 -0.15 7.29 6.06
CA LEU A 128 0.91 8.01 5.37
C LEU A 128 1.97 8.56 6.34
N GLU A 129 1.57 9.07 7.50
CA GLU A 129 2.51 9.52 8.53
C GLU A 129 3.41 8.37 9.02
N ILE A 130 2.84 7.18 9.25
CA ILE A 130 3.62 5.99 9.59
C ILE A 130 4.60 5.62 8.47
N TYR A 131 4.20 5.73 7.20
CA TYR A 131 5.08 5.46 6.07
C TYR A 131 6.25 6.44 6.07
N ASN A 132 5.95 7.73 6.19
CA ASN A 132 6.94 8.79 6.22
C ASN A 132 7.94 8.62 7.38
N GLU A 133 7.48 8.18 8.55
CA GLU A 133 8.35 7.92 9.70
C GLU A 133 9.13 6.60 9.56
N TYR A 134 8.54 5.57 8.93
CA TYR A 134 9.21 4.29 8.72
C TYR A 134 10.31 4.39 7.66
N PHE A 135 10.06 5.16 6.61
CA PHE A 135 10.91 5.33 5.42
C PHE A 135 11.74 6.63 5.41
N ASP A 136 11.79 7.34 6.54
CA ASP A 136 12.52 8.60 6.73
C ASP A 136 12.27 9.64 5.61
N ARG A 137 10.98 9.84 5.25
CA ARG A 137 10.40 10.79 4.26
C ARG A 137 10.96 10.79 2.82
N ASN A 138 12.12 10.19 2.56
CA ASN A 138 12.83 10.31 1.28
C ASN A 138 12.68 9.07 0.39
N TYR A 139 12.23 7.95 0.95
CA TYR A 139 12.37 6.66 0.26
C TYR A 139 11.16 6.27 -0.60
N LEU A 140 9.93 6.72 -0.31
CA LEU A 140 8.78 6.38 -1.15
C LEU A 140 7.79 7.55 -1.20
N GLU A 141 7.61 8.13 -2.39
CA GLU A 141 6.68 9.23 -2.58
C GLU A 141 5.28 8.64 -2.75
N THR A 142 4.47 8.70 -1.68
CA THR A 142 3.09 8.22 -1.71
C THR A 142 2.11 9.21 -1.10
N SER A 143 0.89 9.23 -1.63
CA SER A 143 -0.18 10.08 -1.13
C SER A 143 -1.24 9.28 -0.37
N HIS A 144 -1.81 9.87 0.68
CA HIS A 144 -2.93 9.26 1.41
C HIS A 144 -4.12 8.95 0.48
N PHE A 145 -4.30 9.75 -0.58
CA PHE A 145 -5.31 9.55 -1.59
C PHE A 145 -5.06 8.30 -2.46
N PHE A 146 -3.81 8.07 -2.86
CA PHE A 146 -3.40 6.80 -3.47
C PHE A 146 -3.61 5.64 -2.52
N LEU A 147 -3.16 5.73 -1.26
CA LEU A 147 -3.32 4.65 -0.27
C LEU A 147 -4.79 4.23 -0.11
N PHE A 148 -5.68 5.23 -0.03
CA PHE A 148 -7.13 5.02 0.06
C PHE A 148 -7.68 4.35 -1.20
N SER A 149 -7.39 4.88 -2.38
CA SER A 149 -7.87 4.33 -3.66
C SER A 149 -7.34 2.91 -3.89
N PHE A 150 -6.09 2.66 -3.51
CA PHE A 150 -5.47 1.35 -3.58
C PHE A 150 -6.10 0.34 -2.62
N PHE A 151 -6.50 0.78 -1.42
CA PHE A 151 -7.30 -0.05 -0.52
C PHE A 151 -8.67 -0.38 -1.12
N LEU A 152 -9.40 0.61 -1.65
CA LEU A 152 -10.71 0.37 -2.29
C LEU A 152 -10.65 -0.59 -3.48
N TYR A 153 -9.57 -0.51 -4.27
CA TYR A 153 -9.32 -1.43 -5.37
C TYR A 153 -9.19 -2.89 -4.89
N LYS A 154 -8.49 -3.11 -3.77
CA LYS A 154 -8.31 -4.44 -3.17
C LYS A 154 -9.59 -4.93 -2.48
N SER A 155 -10.32 -4.01 -1.84
CA SER A 155 -11.53 -4.31 -1.08
C SER A 155 -12.78 -4.20 -1.96
N GLN A 156 -12.89 -5.10 -2.94
CA GLN A 156 -14.00 -5.09 -3.90
C GLN A 156 -15.38 -5.20 -3.23
N THR A 157 -15.45 -5.85 -2.07
CA THR A 157 -16.66 -6.09 -1.28
C THR A 157 -17.19 -4.87 -0.52
N ILE A 158 -16.35 -3.86 -0.24
CA ILE A 158 -16.80 -2.69 0.52
C ILE A 158 -17.76 -1.84 -0.34
N ARG A 159 -18.97 -1.58 0.18
CA ARG A 159 -19.92 -0.66 -0.45
C ARG A 159 -19.43 0.76 -0.29
N VAL A 160 -19.41 1.50 -1.40
CA VAL A 160 -18.95 2.89 -1.44
C VAL A 160 -20.10 3.76 -1.90
N SER A 161 -20.44 4.79 -1.13
CA SER A 161 -21.55 5.69 -1.47
C SER A 161 -21.25 6.51 -2.73
N SER A 162 -22.30 7.03 -3.37
CA SER A 162 -22.14 7.82 -4.61
C SER A 162 -21.40 9.14 -4.36
N GLU A 163 -21.57 9.69 -3.17
CA GLU A 163 -20.96 10.91 -2.66
C GLU A 163 -19.45 10.72 -2.50
N VAL A 164 -19.03 9.57 -1.96
CA VAL A 164 -17.61 9.18 -1.86
C VAL A 164 -16.99 9.12 -3.25
N ILE A 165 -17.66 8.51 -4.23
CA ILE A 165 -17.15 8.43 -5.60
C ILE A 165 -17.00 9.82 -6.23
N LYS A 166 -17.99 10.71 -6.05
CA LYS A 166 -17.94 12.09 -6.55
C LYS A 166 -16.80 12.88 -5.92
N GLU A 167 -16.61 12.75 -4.61
CA GLU A 167 -15.54 13.44 -3.88
C GLU A 167 -14.15 12.93 -4.28
N ILE A 168 -13.98 11.62 -4.49
CA ILE A 168 -12.72 11.09 -5.01
C ILE A 168 -12.43 11.69 -6.39
N LYS A 169 -13.43 11.74 -7.28
CA LYS A 169 -13.26 12.32 -8.64
C LYS A 169 -12.96 13.82 -8.64
N SER A 170 -13.51 14.59 -7.71
CA SER A 170 -13.25 16.04 -7.64
C SER A 170 -11.86 16.38 -7.12
N ASN A 171 -11.31 15.56 -6.21
CA ASN A 171 -10.02 15.85 -5.58
C ASN A 171 -8.81 15.52 -6.47
N ILE A 172 -8.92 14.70 -7.53
CA ILE A 172 -7.75 14.32 -8.34
C ILE A 172 -7.03 15.51 -8.99
N LYS A 173 -7.79 16.53 -9.42
CA LYS A 173 -7.25 17.75 -10.04
C LYS A 173 -6.33 18.55 -9.12
N LEU A 174 -6.42 18.33 -7.80
CA LEU A 174 -5.60 19.03 -6.81
C LEU A 174 -4.24 18.38 -6.61
N TYR A 175 -4.06 17.13 -7.05
CA TYR A 175 -2.87 16.34 -6.72
C TYR A 175 -1.86 16.19 -7.87
N ASP A 176 -2.09 16.80 -9.03
CA ASP A 176 -1.24 16.69 -10.23
C ASP A 176 0.22 17.16 -10.03
N LYS A 177 0.59 17.78 -8.90
CA LYS A 177 1.94 18.29 -8.63
C LYS A 177 2.75 17.54 -7.58
N GLU A 178 2.13 16.65 -6.79
CA GLU A 178 2.78 16.01 -5.62
C GLU A 178 2.80 14.47 -5.70
N ILE A 179 2.20 13.89 -6.74
CA ILE A 179 2.02 12.44 -6.85
C ILE A 179 3.00 11.87 -7.87
N ASN A 180 3.69 10.79 -7.48
CA ASN A 180 4.58 10.09 -8.39
C ASN A 180 3.81 9.51 -9.60
N ILE A 181 4.51 9.33 -10.73
CA ILE A 181 3.89 8.91 -12.00
C ILE A 181 3.16 7.55 -11.93
N THR A 182 3.62 6.65 -11.05
CA THR A 182 3.01 5.34 -10.81
C THR A 182 1.64 5.50 -10.14
N GLU A 183 1.57 6.31 -9.09
CA GLU A 183 0.35 6.60 -8.35
C GLU A 183 -0.65 7.39 -9.19
N LEU A 184 -0.17 8.39 -9.94
CA LEU A 184 -1.00 9.17 -10.86
C LEU A 184 -1.68 8.24 -11.87
N THR A 185 -0.91 7.36 -12.52
CA THR A 185 -1.44 6.39 -13.47
C THR A 185 -2.46 5.45 -12.83
N PHE A 186 -2.17 4.97 -11.61
CA PHE A 186 -3.11 4.11 -10.88
C PHE A 186 -4.44 4.83 -10.64
N LEU A 187 -4.37 6.07 -10.16
CA LEU A 187 -5.54 6.89 -9.85
C LEU A 187 -6.36 7.19 -11.10
N GLU A 188 -5.74 7.58 -12.21
CA GLU A 188 -6.46 7.81 -13.48
C GLU A 188 -7.28 6.60 -13.92
N ILE A 189 -6.71 5.39 -13.85
CA ILE A 189 -7.43 4.17 -14.23
C ILE A 189 -8.51 3.86 -13.20
N PHE A 190 -8.15 3.91 -11.91
CA PHE A 190 -9.07 3.66 -10.81
C PHE A 190 -10.33 4.53 -10.93
N LEU A 191 -10.20 5.82 -11.25
CA LEU A 191 -11.36 6.71 -11.36
C LEU A 191 -12.17 6.53 -12.63
N SER A 192 -11.53 6.15 -13.73
CA SER A 192 -12.23 5.91 -15.00
C SER A 192 -13.16 4.68 -14.93
N LYS A 193 -12.77 3.64 -14.19
CA LYS A 193 -13.47 2.34 -14.18
C LYS A 193 -13.94 1.86 -12.81
N PHE A 194 -13.61 2.57 -11.74
CA PHE A 194 -13.87 2.30 -10.32
C PHE A 194 -13.65 0.85 -9.88
N LYS A 195 -12.57 0.61 -9.11
CA LYS A 195 -12.15 -0.74 -8.62
C LYS A 195 -11.82 -1.79 -9.70
N LYS A 196 -11.87 -1.45 -11.00
CA LYS A 196 -11.48 -2.34 -12.10
C LYS A 196 -10.21 -1.81 -12.79
N ILE A 197 -9.06 -2.35 -12.41
CA ILE A 197 -7.76 -2.01 -13.00
C ILE A 197 -7.15 -3.28 -13.60
N ASN A 198 -6.96 -3.29 -14.92
CA ASN A 198 -6.24 -4.34 -15.64
C ASN A 198 -4.72 -4.02 -15.62
N LYS A 199 -3.87 -5.03 -15.38
CA LYS A 199 -2.41 -4.85 -15.34
C LYS A 199 -1.82 -4.36 -16.66
N ILE A 200 -2.31 -4.88 -17.80
CA ILE A 200 -1.85 -4.48 -19.14
C ILE A 200 -2.24 -3.03 -19.41
N GLU A 201 -3.49 -2.66 -19.10
CA GLU A 201 -3.95 -1.28 -19.21
C GLU A 201 -3.11 -0.33 -18.34
N PHE A 202 -2.80 -0.75 -17.12
CA PHE A 202 -1.94 0.00 -16.22
C PHE A 202 -0.55 0.22 -16.80
N LEU A 203 0.12 -0.82 -17.31
CA LEU A 203 1.43 -0.68 -17.93
C LEU A 203 1.39 0.23 -19.17
N PHE A 204 0.37 0.11 -20.00
CA PHE A 204 0.21 0.93 -21.20
C PHE A 204 0.01 2.41 -20.85
N LYS A 205 -0.91 2.72 -19.93
CA LYS A 205 -1.10 4.11 -19.48
C LYS A 205 0.12 4.65 -18.75
N PHE A 206 0.78 3.83 -17.93
CA PHE A 206 2.01 4.23 -17.25
C PHE A 206 3.07 4.66 -18.26
N TYR A 207 3.27 3.87 -19.32
CA TYR A 207 4.19 4.22 -20.39
C TYR A 207 3.81 5.57 -21.02
N ILE A 208 2.56 5.73 -21.46
CA ILE A 208 2.05 6.99 -22.03
C ILE A 208 2.30 8.18 -21.10
N ASN A 209 1.99 8.04 -19.82
CA ASN A 209 2.12 9.12 -18.85
C ASN A 209 3.61 9.47 -18.64
N ASN A 210 4.51 8.49 -18.58
CA ASN A 210 5.95 8.78 -18.51
C ASN A 210 6.41 9.65 -19.69
N PHE A 211 5.96 9.42 -20.92
CA PHE A 211 6.31 10.31 -22.05
C PHE A 211 5.72 11.71 -21.94
N LYS A 212 4.52 11.85 -21.34
CA LYS A 212 3.87 13.16 -21.18
C LYS A 212 4.59 14.04 -20.15
N TYR A 213 5.10 13.44 -19.07
CA TYR A 213 5.67 14.14 -17.92
C TYR A 213 7.21 14.13 -17.86
N LEU A 214 7.89 13.49 -18.82
CA LEU A 214 9.35 13.58 -19.04
C LEU A 214 9.76 14.78 -19.93
N LYS A 215 8.89 15.80 -20.09
CA LYS A 215 9.22 17.06 -20.75
C LYS A 215 9.70 18.11 -19.75
#